data_AF-A0A3A8PX54-F1
#
_entry.id   AF-A0A3A8PX54-F1
#
_cell.length_a   1.000
_cell.length_b   1.000
_cell.length_c   1.000
_cell.angle_alpha   90.00
_cell.angle_beta   90.00
_cell.angle_gamma   90.00
#
_symmetry.space_group_name_H-M   'P 1'
#
loop_
_entity.id
_entity.type
_entity.pdbx_description
1 polymer ?
#
loop_
_entity_poly.entity_id
_entity_poly.type
_entity_poly.pdbx_seq_one_letter_code
_entity_poly.pdbx_strand_id
1 'polypeptide(L)'
;MAGPLSGEELGKIDAYWRAANYLSVGQIYLKDNPLLERPLTREDIKPRLLGHFGTTPGLNFIYVHLNRIIRNHRANMMYLIGPGHGAPGIIANTFLEGSYTELYPNIERNRDGMKRLFRQFSWPYGVPSHDAPEVPGSISEGGELGYSLLHAYGAVLDNPDLIVPCVVGDGEAETGALAASWHSNKFINPITDGAVLPILHLNGYKIANPTVLARIDPDELESLFKGYGYKPYVLEGDDPKDMHQRMAEVLDTLYAEIQRIQRHAREK
;
A
#
# COMPACT_ATOMS: atom_id res chain seq x y z
N MET A 1 -15.44 19.87 8.66
CA MET A 1 -16.13 19.10 9.72
C MET A 1 -15.08 18.43 10.58
N ALA A 2 -15.32 18.22 11.87
CA ALA A 2 -14.43 17.38 12.67
C ALA A 2 -14.61 15.93 12.24
N GLY A 3 -13.58 15.33 11.63
CA GLY A 3 -13.59 13.92 11.24
C GLY A 3 -13.16 13.00 12.40
N PRO A 4 -13.04 11.69 12.16
CA PRO A 4 -12.75 10.71 13.21
C PRO A 4 -11.35 10.86 13.84
N LEU A 5 -10.40 11.52 13.17
CA LEU A 5 -9.07 11.78 13.70
C LEU A 5 -9.07 13.04 14.56
N SER A 6 -8.54 12.92 15.77
CA SER A 6 -8.18 14.09 16.58
C SER A 6 -7.13 14.94 15.85
N GLY A 7 -7.02 16.23 16.21
CA GLY A 7 -6.02 17.12 15.60
C GLY A 7 -4.57 16.62 15.76
N GLU A 8 -4.27 16.00 16.90
CA GLU A 8 -2.96 15.39 17.15
C GLU A 8 -2.71 14.15 16.28
N GLU A 9 -3.70 13.25 16.19
CA GLU A 9 -3.60 12.04 15.39
C GLU A 9 -3.47 12.35 13.89
N LEU A 10 -4.28 13.30 13.39
CA LEU A 10 -4.17 13.81 12.02
C LEU A 10 -2.76 14.35 11.74
N GLY A 11 -2.20 15.14 12.66
CA GLY A 11 -0.84 15.65 12.52
C GLY A 11 0.22 14.55 12.47
N LYS A 12 0.08 13.49 13.28
CA LYS A 12 1.00 12.34 13.29
C LYS A 12 0.91 11.50 12.01
N ILE A 13 -0.30 11.25 11.51
CA ILE A 13 -0.54 10.48 10.28
C ILE A 13 0.02 11.23 9.07
N ASP A 14 -0.28 12.53 8.94
CA ASP A 14 0.27 13.37 7.85
C ASP A 14 1.80 13.42 7.90
N ALA A 15 2.38 13.62 9.09
CA ALA A 15 3.83 13.64 9.26
C ALA A 15 4.49 12.31 8.85
N TYR A 16 3.89 11.17 9.22
CA TYR A 16 4.39 9.86 8.83
C TYR A 16 4.28 9.64 7.31
N TRP A 17 3.14 9.97 6.71
CA TRP A 17 2.95 9.88 5.25
C TRP A 17 3.97 10.72 4.48
N ARG A 18 4.19 11.97 4.91
CA ARG A 18 5.21 12.86 4.33
C ARG A 18 6.63 12.36 4.54
N ALA A 19 6.94 11.78 5.70
CA ALA A 19 8.23 11.16 5.95
C ALA A 19 8.47 9.96 5.03
N ALA A 20 7.48 9.09 4.86
CA ALA A 20 7.56 7.96 3.94
C ALA A 20 7.76 8.44 2.49
N ASN A 21 7.00 9.44 2.04
CA ASN A 21 7.16 10.04 0.72
C ASN A 21 8.55 10.65 0.52
N TYR A 22 9.08 11.35 1.52
CA TYR A 22 10.42 11.92 1.48
C TYR A 22 11.49 10.84 1.32
N LEU A 23 11.39 9.77 2.11
CA LEU A 23 12.31 8.63 2.02
C LEU A 23 12.20 7.91 0.67
N SER A 24 10.99 7.77 0.10
CA SER A 24 10.78 7.20 -1.23
C SER A 24 11.45 8.04 -2.33
N VAL A 25 11.32 9.38 -2.27
CA VAL A 25 12.03 10.28 -3.19
C VAL A 25 13.54 10.18 -2.98
N GLY A 26 14.01 10.18 -1.73
CA GLY A 26 15.43 10.02 -1.41
C GLY A 26 16.02 8.75 -2.02
N GLN A 27 15.30 7.63 -1.94
CA GLN A 27 15.68 6.36 -2.58
C GLN A 27 15.79 6.45 -4.10
N ILE A 28 14.91 7.17 -4.79
CA ILE A 28 14.96 7.26 -6.26
C ILE A 28 16.09 8.19 -6.73
N TYR A 29 16.30 9.31 -6.03
CA TYR A 29 17.11 10.41 -6.55
C TYR A 29 18.48 10.57 -5.89
N LEU A 30 18.63 10.28 -4.59
CA LEU A 30 19.80 10.68 -3.83
C LEU A 30 20.77 9.52 -3.56
N LYS A 31 22.07 9.81 -3.62
CA LYS A 31 23.16 8.93 -3.14
C LYS A 31 23.93 9.52 -1.96
N ASP A 32 23.71 10.80 -1.65
CA ASP A 32 24.29 11.52 -0.51
C ASP A 32 23.35 12.65 -0.04
N ASN A 33 23.70 13.31 1.06
CA ASN A 33 22.99 14.45 1.64
C ASN A 33 21.50 14.14 1.93
N PRO A 34 21.18 13.05 2.64
CA PRO A 34 19.81 12.54 2.76
C PRO A 34 18.85 13.46 3.50
N LEU A 35 19.36 14.46 4.24
CA LEU A 35 18.57 15.43 5.00
C LEU A 35 18.72 16.87 4.49
N LEU A 36 19.40 17.07 3.35
CA LEU A 36 19.61 18.39 2.71
C LEU A 36 20.21 19.46 3.65
N GLU A 37 21.14 19.05 4.53
CA GLU A 37 21.76 19.98 5.50
C GLU A 37 22.70 20.99 4.85
N ARG A 38 23.22 20.63 3.67
CA ARG A 38 23.87 21.55 2.76
C ARG A 38 23.05 21.69 1.49
N PRO A 39 23.20 22.80 0.74
CA PRO A 39 22.55 22.96 -0.56
C PRO A 39 22.76 21.73 -1.45
N LEU A 40 21.68 21.29 -2.10
CA LEU A 40 21.70 20.14 -2.99
C LEU A 40 22.58 20.43 -4.20
N THR A 41 23.52 19.53 -4.50
CA THR A 41 24.37 19.61 -5.69
C THR A 41 24.18 18.38 -6.58
N ARG A 42 24.72 18.42 -7.81
CA ARG A 42 24.64 17.26 -8.74
C ARG A 42 25.35 16.03 -8.17
N GLU A 43 26.36 16.23 -7.33
CA GLU A 43 27.13 15.18 -6.67
C GLU A 43 26.29 14.41 -5.65
N ASP A 44 25.16 14.94 -5.19
CA ASP A 44 24.21 14.24 -4.30
C ASP A 44 23.26 13.32 -5.05
N ILE A 45 23.09 13.56 -6.34
CA ILE A 45 22.10 12.90 -7.19
C ILE A 45 22.71 11.63 -7.79
N LYS A 46 21.89 10.58 -7.89
CA LYS A 46 22.27 9.35 -8.58
C LYS A 46 22.54 9.63 -10.07
N PRO A 47 23.62 9.09 -10.66
CA PRO A 47 23.91 9.26 -12.08
C PRO A 47 22.87 8.59 -13.00
N ARG A 48 22.13 7.60 -12.48
CA ARG A 48 20.98 6.97 -13.15
C ARG A 48 19.80 7.00 -12.20
N LEU A 49 18.69 7.57 -12.64
CA LEU A 49 17.46 7.64 -11.88
C LEU A 49 16.61 6.41 -12.23
N LEU A 50 16.49 5.48 -11.28
CA LEU A 50 15.78 4.22 -11.42
C LEU A 50 14.78 4.09 -10.27
N GLY A 51 13.57 3.65 -10.58
CA GLY A 51 12.46 3.54 -9.64
C GLY A 51 11.19 4.19 -10.16
N HIS A 52 10.10 3.96 -9.46
CA HIS A 52 8.78 4.50 -9.81
C HIS A 52 8.26 5.34 -8.67
N PHE A 53 7.72 6.51 -8.99
CA PHE A 53 7.10 7.40 -8.02
C PHE A 53 5.57 7.42 -8.14
N GLY A 54 5.00 7.18 -9.32
CA GLY A 54 3.57 7.42 -9.61
C GLY A 54 2.60 6.75 -8.63
N THR A 55 2.83 5.48 -8.28
CA THR A 55 1.98 4.75 -7.33
C THR A 55 2.37 4.99 -5.86
N THR A 56 3.61 5.42 -5.59
CA THR A 56 4.25 5.31 -4.28
C THR A 56 3.57 6.15 -3.19
N PRO A 57 3.19 7.43 -3.41
CA PRO A 57 2.48 8.21 -2.41
C PRO A 57 1.13 7.62 -2.02
N GLY A 58 0.42 7.00 -2.96
CA GLY A 58 -0.84 6.29 -2.70
C GLY A 58 -0.63 5.07 -1.81
N LEU A 59 0.40 4.27 -2.09
CA LEU A 59 0.77 3.12 -1.25
C LEU A 59 1.16 3.56 0.16
N ASN A 60 1.95 4.63 0.30
CA ASN A 60 2.31 5.19 1.61
C ASN A 60 1.08 5.70 2.37
N PHE A 61 0.13 6.30 1.66
CA PHE A 61 -1.12 6.80 2.26
C PHE A 61 -1.96 5.64 2.81
N ILE A 62 -2.13 4.57 2.03
CA ILE A 62 -2.85 3.37 2.49
C ILE A 62 -2.11 2.74 3.69
N TYR A 63 -0.78 2.59 3.61
CA TYR A 63 0.03 1.96 4.66
C TYR A 63 -0.14 2.65 6.01
N VAL A 64 -0.02 3.98 6.08
CA VAL A 64 -0.14 4.70 7.37
C VAL A 64 -1.52 4.54 8.00
N HIS A 65 -2.57 4.46 7.18
CA HIS A 65 -3.94 4.28 7.65
C HIS A 65 -4.23 2.84 8.07
N LEU A 66 -3.65 1.84 7.40
CA LEU A 66 -3.67 0.46 7.86
C LEU A 66 -2.93 0.29 9.20
N ASN A 67 -1.77 0.95 9.36
CA ASN A 67 -1.06 1.01 10.63
C ASN A 67 -1.92 1.55 11.77
N ARG A 68 -2.77 2.55 11.50
CA ARG A 68 -3.74 3.06 12.48
C ARG A 68 -4.74 1.97 12.88
N ILE A 69 -5.33 1.25 11.92
CA ILE A 69 -6.27 0.16 12.21
C ILE A 69 -5.60 -0.95 13.03
N ILE A 70 -4.40 -1.39 12.63
CA ILE A 70 -3.60 -2.39 13.35
C ILE A 70 -3.36 -1.93 14.79
N ARG A 71 -2.95 -0.68 14.99
CA ARG A 71 -2.68 -0.16 16.33
C ARG A 71 -3.91 -0.04 17.21
N ASN A 72 -5.04 0.43 16.65
CA ASN A 72 -6.25 0.69 17.42
C ASN A 72 -7.00 -0.61 17.78
N HIS A 73 -6.91 -1.63 16.93
CA HIS A 73 -7.69 -2.86 17.07
C HIS A 73 -6.85 -4.12 17.31
N ARG A 74 -5.51 -4.01 17.29
CA ARG A 74 -4.59 -5.16 17.28
C ARG A 74 -4.91 -6.14 16.15
N ALA A 75 -5.38 -5.61 15.02
CA ALA A 75 -5.80 -6.42 13.87
C ALA A 75 -4.60 -7.18 13.29
N ASN A 76 -4.79 -8.48 13.01
CA ASN A 76 -3.82 -9.27 12.27
C ASN A 76 -3.97 -8.95 10.77
N MET A 77 -3.06 -8.15 10.23
CA MET A 77 -3.11 -7.71 8.83
C MET A 77 -1.83 -8.06 8.09
N MET A 78 -1.99 -8.47 6.83
CA MET A 78 -0.89 -8.63 5.88
C MET A 78 -1.17 -7.74 4.67
N TYR A 79 -0.26 -6.82 4.37
CA TYR A 79 -0.44 -5.88 3.27
C TYR A 79 0.07 -6.48 1.97
N LEU A 80 -0.80 -6.60 0.96
CA LEU A 80 -0.42 -7.13 -0.35
C LEU A 80 -0.42 -6.02 -1.40
N ILE A 81 0.70 -5.85 -2.08
CA ILE A 81 0.91 -4.77 -3.04
C ILE A 81 0.94 -5.32 -4.47
N GLY A 82 -0.14 -5.11 -5.21
CA GLY A 82 -0.20 -5.38 -6.65
C GLY A 82 0.74 -4.51 -7.49
N PRO A 83 0.73 -3.16 -7.37
CA PRO A 83 1.70 -2.30 -8.04
C PRO A 83 3.07 -2.34 -7.33
N GLY A 84 3.70 -3.52 -7.34
CA GLY A 84 4.94 -3.80 -6.59
C GLY A 84 6.14 -2.97 -7.02
N HIS A 85 6.09 -2.38 -8.23
CA HIS A 85 7.04 -1.37 -8.70
C HIS A 85 7.09 -0.10 -7.81
N GLY A 86 6.13 0.06 -6.89
CA GLY A 86 6.08 1.08 -5.84
C GLY A 86 6.94 0.82 -4.59
N ALA A 87 7.87 -0.14 -4.65
CA ALA A 87 8.74 -0.57 -3.55
C ALA A 87 9.41 0.53 -2.71
N PRO A 88 9.85 1.69 -3.25
CA PRO A 88 10.39 2.77 -2.42
C PRO A 88 9.47 3.18 -1.27
N GLY A 89 8.15 3.03 -1.44
CA GLY A 89 7.17 3.27 -0.38
C GLY A 89 7.27 2.23 0.71
N ILE A 90 7.24 0.96 0.34
CA ILE A 90 7.24 -0.16 1.29
C ILE A 90 8.56 -0.23 2.08
N ILE A 91 9.69 -0.01 1.39
CA ILE A 91 11.00 0.11 2.03
C ILE A 91 11.04 1.31 2.98
N ALA A 92 10.43 2.44 2.63
CA ALA A 92 10.35 3.59 3.51
C ALA A 92 9.53 3.31 4.78
N ASN A 93 8.38 2.64 4.64
CA ASN A 93 7.53 2.29 5.77
C ASN A 93 8.21 1.28 6.71
N THR A 94 8.78 0.20 6.16
CA THR A 94 9.51 -0.82 6.94
C THR A 94 10.75 -0.25 7.63
N PHE A 95 11.41 0.75 7.02
CA PHE A 95 12.47 1.52 7.68
C PHE A 95 11.95 2.40 8.83
N LEU A 96 10.82 3.08 8.65
CA LEU A 96 10.22 3.94 9.67
C LEU A 96 9.68 3.17 10.87
N GLU A 97 9.12 1.98 10.66
CA GLU A 97 8.66 1.12 11.76
C GLU A 97 9.80 0.33 12.42
N GLY A 98 10.88 0.04 11.67
CA GLY A 98 12.12 -0.55 12.17
C GLY A 98 12.40 -1.99 11.73
N SER A 99 11.41 -2.67 11.15
CA SER A 99 11.53 -4.02 10.61
C SER A 99 12.65 -4.14 9.55
N TYR A 100 12.88 -3.09 8.76
CA TYR A 100 13.98 -3.06 7.80
C TYR A 100 15.35 -3.07 8.48
N THR A 101 15.52 -2.36 9.60
CA THR A 101 16.78 -2.35 10.36
C THR A 101 16.98 -3.65 11.13
N GLU A 102 15.91 -4.28 11.61
CA GLU A 102 15.97 -5.60 12.25
C GLU A 102 16.51 -6.67 11.28
N LEU A 103 16.06 -6.64 10.02
CA LEU A 103 16.54 -7.55 8.98
C LEU A 103 17.92 -7.14 8.43
N TYR A 104 18.16 -5.83 8.29
CA TYR A 104 19.40 -5.26 7.76
C TYR A 104 20.05 -4.30 8.78
N PRO A 105 20.80 -4.81 9.77
CA PRO A 105 21.36 -4.00 10.86
C PRO A 105 22.30 -2.89 10.41
N ASN A 106 22.90 -3.03 9.22
CA ASN A 106 23.73 -1.98 8.61
C ASN A 106 22.91 -0.76 8.15
N ILE A 107 21.58 -0.88 8.00
CA ILE A 107 20.69 0.22 7.61
C ILE A 107 20.01 0.77 8.86
N GLU A 108 20.80 1.50 9.65
CA GLU A 108 20.41 2.05 10.95
C GLU A 108 19.34 3.16 10.81
N ARG A 109 18.49 3.32 11.83
CA ARG A 109 17.52 4.43 11.91
C ARG A 109 18.17 5.75 12.34
N ASN A 110 19.19 6.17 11.60
CA ASN A 110 19.92 7.41 11.79
C ASN A 110 20.27 8.05 10.43
N ARG A 111 21.02 9.16 10.44
CA ARG A 111 21.46 9.88 9.24
C ARG A 111 22.23 8.99 8.26
N ASP A 112 23.19 8.22 8.76
CA ASP A 112 24.09 7.43 7.91
C ASP A 112 23.38 6.21 7.34
N GLY A 113 22.50 5.57 8.12
CA GLY A 113 21.63 4.51 7.62
C GLY A 113 20.62 5.02 6.60
N MET A 114 20.08 6.24 6.74
CA MET A 114 19.26 6.88 5.71
C MET A 114 20.04 7.13 4.41
N LYS A 115 21.30 7.59 4.50
CA LYS A 115 22.18 7.71 3.33
C LYS A 115 22.39 6.36 2.64
N ARG A 116 22.63 5.29 3.41
CA ARG A 116 22.79 3.92 2.86
C ARG A 116 21.48 3.40 2.23
N LEU A 117 20.34 3.62 2.89
CA LEU A 117 18.99 3.32 2.40
C LEU A 117 18.75 3.98 1.04
N PHE A 118 19.06 5.27 0.91
CA PHE A 118 18.86 6.00 -0.34
C PHE A 118 19.77 5.46 -1.43
N ARG A 119 21.07 5.32 -1.12
CA ARG A 119 22.07 4.89 -2.09
C ARG A 119 21.83 3.49 -2.63
N GLN A 120 21.42 2.53 -1.79
CA GLN A 120 21.29 1.12 -2.20
C GLN A 120 20.10 0.85 -3.13
N PHE A 121 19.06 1.68 -3.11
CA PHE A 121 17.87 1.44 -3.92
C PHE A 121 18.18 1.47 -5.43
N SER A 122 17.84 0.41 -6.16
CA SER A 122 18.10 0.27 -7.61
C SER A 122 19.54 0.59 -8.01
N TRP A 123 20.50 0.18 -7.18
CA TRP A 123 21.92 0.43 -7.34
C TRP A 123 22.67 -0.89 -7.61
N PRO A 124 23.81 -0.88 -8.32
CA PRO A 124 24.64 -2.08 -8.45
C PRO A 124 24.95 -2.69 -7.07
N TYR A 125 24.62 -3.97 -6.90
CA TYR A 125 24.75 -4.71 -5.63
C TYR A 125 23.95 -4.13 -4.46
N GLY A 126 22.91 -3.34 -4.76
CA GLY A 126 21.94 -2.85 -3.81
C GLY A 126 20.64 -3.66 -3.83
N VAL A 127 19.51 -3.00 -3.58
CA VAL A 127 18.18 -3.64 -3.51
C VAL A 127 17.35 -3.36 -4.77
N PRO A 128 16.41 -4.26 -5.14
CA PRO A 128 15.60 -4.15 -6.34
C PRO A 128 14.63 -2.96 -6.30
N SER A 129 14.00 -2.72 -7.46
CA SER A 129 12.99 -1.65 -7.64
C SER A 129 11.56 -2.08 -7.33
N HIS A 130 11.34 -3.37 -7.13
CA HIS A 130 10.04 -3.99 -6.83
C HIS A 130 9.98 -4.43 -5.37
N ASP A 131 8.77 -4.77 -4.90
CA ASP A 131 8.50 -5.25 -3.54
C ASP A 131 9.01 -6.69 -3.36
N ALA A 132 10.30 -6.89 -3.64
CA ALA A 132 10.93 -8.18 -3.76
C ALA A 132 10.94 -8.95 -2.43
N PRO A 133 11.29 -10.25 -2.44
CA PRO A 133 11.34 -11.08 -1.24
C PRO A 133 12.29 -10.57 -0.14
N GLU A 134 13.18 -9.65 -0.47
CA GLU A 134 14.11 -8.98 0.44
C GLU A 134 13.43 -7.87 1.27
N VAL A 135 12.28 -7.36 0.83
CA VAL A 135 11.54 -6.33 1.56
C VAL A 135 10.75 -7.01 2.69
N PRO A 136 10.97 -6.61 3.97
CA PRO A 136 10.20 -7.17 5.08
C PRO A 136 8.70 -7.06 4.86
N GLY A 137 7.98 -8.16 5.03
CA GLY A 137 6.53 -8.22 4.85
C GLY A 137 6.07 -8.56 3.44
N SER A 138 6.95 -8.57 2.44
CA SER A 138 6.56 -8.97 1.08
C SER A 138 6.38 -10.49 0.98
N ILE A 139 5.26 -10.89 0.38
CA ILE A 139 4.99 -12.26 -0.09
C ILE A 139 4.68 -12.30 -1.59
N SER A 140 4.71 -11.15 -2.27
CA SER A 140 4.29 -10.99 -3.67
C SER A 140 5.01 -9.79 -4.26
N GLU A 141 5.93 -10.03 -5.19
CA GLU A 141 6.79 -8.97 -5.72
C GLU A 141 6.07 -7.90 -6.54
N GLY A 142 4.96 -8.27 -7.20
CA GLY A 142 4.17 -7.33 -8.03
C GLY A 142 4.96 -6.77 -9.22
N GLY A 143 5.97 -7.50 -9.70
CA GLY A 143 6.67 -7.22 -10.96
C GLY A 143 5.86 -7.65 -12.18
N GLU A 144 5.53 -8.94 -12.26
CA GLU A 144 4.49 -9.41 -13.19
C GLU A 144 3.12 -9.15 -12.56
N LEU A 145 2.42 -8.17 -13.13
CA LEU A 145 1.11 -7.71 -12.69
C LEU A 145 0.01 -8.76 -12.97
N GLY A 146 -0.95 -8.89 -12.05
CA GLY A 146 -2.18 -9.65 -12.28
C GLY A 146 -2.55 -10.66 -11.19
N TYR A 147 -1.63 -10.96 -10.27
CA TYR A 147 -1.78 -12.04 -9.29
C TYR A 147 -2.10 -11.55 -7.88
N SER A 148 -2.21 -10.24 -7.66
CA SER A 148 -2.35 -9.66 -6.32
C SER A 148 -3.55 -10.19 -5.55
N LEU A 149 -4.75 -10.17 -6.15
CA LEU A 149 -5.94 -10.73 -5.52
C LEU A 149 -5.85 -12.25 -5.35
N LEU A 150 -5.33 -12.97 -6.33
CA LEU A 150 -5.16 -14.41 -6.23
C LEU A 150 -4.30 -14.77 -5.00
N HIS A 151 -3.16 -14.12 -4.84
CA HIS A 151 -2.29 -14.30 -3.67
C HIS A 151 -2.97 -13.88 -2.37
N ALA A 152 -3.73 -12.78 -2.37
CA ALA A 152 -4.44 -12.31 -1.19
C ALA A 152 -5.49 -13.31 -0.71
N TYR A 153 -6.26 -13.87 -1.64
CA TYR A 153 -7.25 -14.90 -1.33
C TYR A 153 -6.60 -16.20 -0.87
N GLY A 154 -5.48 -16.61 -1.47
CA GLY A 154 -4.72 -17.76 -0.99
C GLY A 154 -4.20 -17.58 0.44
N ALA A 155 -3.75 -16.37 0.80
CA ALA A 155 -3.19 -16.10 2.12
C ALA A 155 -4.22 -16.17 3.27
N VAL A 156 -5.50 -15.91 2.98
CA VAL A 156 -6.56 -15.94 4.00
C VAL A 156 -7.21 -17.30 4.18
N LEU A 157 -6.99 -18.27 3.27
CA LEU A 157 -7.53 -19.62 3.41
C LEU A 157 -6.98 -20.29 4.68
N ASP A 158 -7.86 -20.93 5.44
CA ASP A 158 -7.56 -21.57 6.73
C ASP A 158 -6.89 -20.63 7.76
N ASN A 159 -7.05 -19.31 7.58
CA ASN A 159 -6.44 -18.29 8.43
C ASN A 159 -7.51 -17.29 8.92
N PRO A 160 -8.39 -17.72 9.83
CA PRO A 160 -9.66 -17.03 10.13
C PRO A 160 -9.49 -15.61 10.67
N ASP A 161 -8.37 -15.30 11.30
CA ASP A 161 -8.15 -14.00 11.93
C ASP A 161 -7.35 -13.03 11.03
N LEU A 162 -6.83 -13.51 9.90
CA LEU A 162 -6.06 -12.68 8.98
C LEU A 162 -6.97 -11.81 8.11
N ILE A 163 -6.64 -10.51 8.03
CA ILE A 163 -7.19 -9.61 7.03
C ILE A 163 -6.06 -9.25 6.04
N VAL A 164 -6.33 -9.35 4.74
CA VAL A 164 -5.38 -8.96 3.69
C VAL A 164 -5.92 -7.75 2.93
N PRO A 165 -5.53 -6.52 3.31
CA PRO A 165 -5.67 -5.36 2.43
C PRO A 165 -4.80 -5.56 1.19
N CYS A 166 -5.46 -5.71 0.03
CA CYS A 166 -4.81 -6.00 -1.24
C CYS A 166 -4.95 -4.82 -2.17
N VAL A 167 -3.86 -4.10 -2.42
CA VAL A 167 -3.84 -2.97 -3.36
C VAL A 167 -3.73 -3.49 -4.77
N VAL A 168 -4.71 -3.15 -5.58
CA VAL A 168 -4.78 -3.53 -6.99
C VAL A 168 -4.51 -2.30 -7.84
N GLY A 169 -3.49 -2.33 -8.69
CA GLY A 169 -3.29 -1.26 -9.66
C GLY A 169 -4.46 -1.20 -10.64
N ASP A 170 -4.97 -0.03 -10.98
CA ASP A 170 -6.01 0.09 -12.01
C ASP A 170 -5.53 -0.35 -13.41
N GLY A 171 -4.23 -0.19 -13.71
CA GLY A 171 -3.60 -0.80 -14.88
C GLY A 171 -3.41 -2.32 -14.74
N GLU A 172 -3.17 -2.82 -13.53
CA GLU A 172 -3.12 -4.26 -13.24
C GLU A 172 -4.49 -4.90 -13.49
N ALA A 173 -5.58 -4.19 -13.14
CA ALA A 173 -6.96 -4.64 -13.27
C ALA A 173 -7.40 -4.93 -14.71
N GLU A 174 -6.63 -4.48 -15.71
CA GLU A 174 -6.85 -4.80 -17.12
C GLU A 174 -6.28 -6.17 -17.52
N THR A 175 -5.49 -6.82 -16.65
CA THR A 175 -4.95 -8.16 -16.92
C THR A 175 -6.03 -9.23 -16.75
N GLY A 176 -6.00 -10.28 -17.57
CA GLY A 176 -6.97 -11.37 -17.49
C GLY A 176 -6.94 -12.12 -16.16
N ALA A 177 -5.75 -12.33 -15.60
CA ALA A 177 -5.57 -12.98 -14.30
C ALA A 177 -6.27 -12.21 -13.18
N LEU A 178 -6.11 -10.88 -13.14
CA LEU A 178 -6.74 -10.09 -12.10
C LEU A 178 -8.24 -9.95 -12.29
N ALA A 179 -8.69 -9.77 -13.54
CA ALA A 179 -10.11 -9.70 -13.88
C ALA A 179 -10.87 -10.95 -13.39
N ALA A 180 -10.29 -12.14 -13.57
CA ALA A 180 -10.86 -13.39 -13.07
C ALA A 180 -10.76 -13.52 -11.54
N SER A 181 -9.71 -12.96 -10.92
CA SER A 181 -9.45 -13.07 -9.48
C SER A 181 -10.48 -12.37 -8.59
N TRP A 182 -11.28 -11.43 -9.12
CA TRP A 182 -12.43 -10.84 -8.41
C TRP A 182 -13.53 -11.87 -8.06
N HIS A 183 -13.53 -13.04 -8.70
CA HIS A 183 -14.44 -14.13 -8.35
C HIS A 183 -14.00 -14.95 -7.13
N SER A 184 -12.78 -14.73 -6.62
CA SER A 184 -12.23 -15.52 -5.51
C SER A 184 -13.06 -15.41 -4.22
N ASN A 185 -13.83 -14.32 -4.03
CA ASN A 185 -14.76 -14.19 -2.91
C ASN A 185 -15.87 -15.25 -2.85
N LYS A 186 -16.15 -15.99 -3.94
CA LYS A 186 -17.12 -17.10 -3.95
C LYS A 186 -16.58 -18.39 -3.33
N PHE A 187 -15.27 -18.46 -3.11
CA PHE A 187 -14.60 -19.69 -2.67
C PHE A 187 -14.11 -19.63 -1.23
N ILE A 188 -14.13 -18.46 -0.60
CA ILE A 188 -13.80 -18.33 0.82
C ILE A 188 -15.05 -18.47 1.69
N ASN A 189 -14.85 -18.98 2.90
CA ASN A 189 -15.88 -19.13 3.92
C ASN A 189 -15.49 -18.33 5.18
N PRO A 190 -16.26 -17.29 5.57
CA PRO A 190 -15.93 -16.46 6.73
C PRO A 190 -15.90 -17.21 8.08
N ILE A 191 -16.37 -18.47 8.12
CA ILE A 191 -16.23 -19.36 9.28
C ILE A 191 -14.79 -19.84 9.45
N THR A 192 -14.16 -20.32 8.37
CA THR A 192 -12.84 -20.97 8.40
C THR A 192 -11.70 -20.08 7.93
N ASP A 193 -12.02 -19.12 7.06
CA ASP A 193 -11.04 -18.29 6.36
C ASP A 193 -11.06 -16.85 6.89
N GLY A 194 -9.97 -16.14 6.60
CA GLY A 194 -9.82 -14.72 6.84
C GLY A 194 -10.61 -13.87 5.85
N ALA A 195 -10.22 -12.61 5.71
CA ALA A 195 -10.90 -11.66 4.83
C ALA A 195 -9.91 -10.93 3.92
N VAL A 196 -10.23 -10.82 2.64
CA VAL A 196 -9.52 -9.93 1.72
C VAL A 196 -10.27 -8.60 1.66
N LEU A 197 -9.53 -7.49 1.79
CA LEU A 197 -10.03 -6.14 1.53
C LEU A 197 -9.36 -5.61 0.26
N PRO A 198 -9.98 -5.77 -0.93
CA PRO A 198 -9.45 -5.19 -2.15
C PRO A 198 -9.50 -3.65 -2.11
N ILE A 199 -8.39 -3.02 -2.49
CA ILE A 199 -8.26 -1.57 -2.65
C ILE A 199 -7.85 -1.31 -4.09
N LEU A 200 -8.83 -0.95 -4.94
CA LEU A 200 -8.52 -0.52 -6.30
C LEU A 200 -7.82 0.84 -6.26
N HIS A 201 -6.51 0.85 -6.55
CA HIS A 201 -5.71 2.06 -6.64
C HIS A 201 -5.97 2.78 -7.96
N LEU A 202 -7.11 3.44 -8.03
CA LEU A 202 -7.63 4.15 -9.21
C LEU A 202 -6.96 5.50 -9.41
N ASN A 203 -5.64 5.50 -9.64
CA ASN A 203 -4.86 6.72 -9.85
C ASN A 203 -4.96 7.28 -11.29
N GLY A 204 -5.65 6.56 -12.18
CA GLY A 204 -6.09 7.04 -13.48
C GLY A 204 -5.17 6.70 -14.64
N TYR A 205 -3.98 6.14 -14.38
CA TYR A 205 -2.95 5.95 -15.39
C TYR A 205 -2.12 4.68 -15.16
N LYS A 206 -1.71 4.09 -16.28
CA LYS A 206 -0.59 3.16 -16.39
C LYS A 206 0.59 3.87 -17.06
N ILE A 207 1.62 3.13 -17.48
CA ILE A 207 2.91 3.68 -17.94
C ILE A 207 2.76 4.89 -18.90
N ALA A 208 1.93 4.76 -19.93
CA ALA A 208 1.78 5.78 -20.97
C ALA A 208 0.33 5.95 -21.46
N ASN A 209 -0.64 5.48 -20.67
CA ASN A 209 -2.05 5.51 -21.05
C ASN A 209 -2.93 5.70 -19.82
N PRO A 210 -4.14 6.25 -20.00
CA PRO A 210 -5.16 6.10 -18.98
C PRO A 210 -5.57 4.63 -18.78
N THR A 211 -6.21 4.34 -17.66
CA THR A 211 -6.75 3.02 -17.36
C THR A 211 -8.24 2.93 -17.67
N VAL A 212 -8.70 1.75 -18.10
CA VAL A 212 -10.10 1.55 -18.52
C VAL A 212 -11.05 1.89 -17.39
N LEU A 213 -10.82 1.30 -16.20
CA LEU A 213 -11.70 1.49 -15.04
C LEU A 213 -11.74 2.93 -14.51
N ALA A 214 -10.71 3.73 -14.79
CA ALA A 214 -10.70 5.14 -14.39
C ALA A 214 -11.41 6.07 -15.39
N ARG A 215 -11.85 5.54 -16.54
CA ARG A 215 -12.45 6.33 -17.63
C ARG A 215 -13.87 5.94 -17.97
N ILE A 216 -14.37 4.82 -17.45
CA ILE A 216 -15.79 4.47 -17.53
C ILE A 216 -16.62 5.34 -16.58
N ASP A 217 -17.93 5.31 -16.75
CA ASP A 217 -18.85 6.02 -15.87
C ASP A 217 -18.79 5.48 -14.42
N PRO A 218 -18.83 6.33 -13.39
CA PRO A 218 -18.84 5.89 -11.99
C PRO A 218 -19.94 4.86 -11.66
N ASP A 219 -21.13 5.00 -12.24
CA ASP A 219 -22.24 4.07 -12.02
C ASP A 219 -21.96 2.70 -12.66
N GLU A 220 -21.23 2.68 -13.79
CA GLU A 220 -20.77 1.45 -14.44
C GLU A 220 -19.71 0.74 -13.59
N LEU A 221 -18.75 1.50 -13.05
CA LEU A 221 -17.71 0.97 -12.14
C LEU A 221 -18.34 0.39 -10.86
N GLU A 222 -19.29 1.09 -10.26
CA GLU A 222 -20.01 0.61 -9.08
C GLU A 222 -20.80 -0.66 -9.40
N SER A 223 -21.49 -0.68 -10.54
CA SER A 223 -22.26 -1.85 -11.02
C SER A 223 -21.38 -3.07 -11.25
N LEU A 224 -20.16 -2.90 -11.80
CA LEU A 224 -19.19 -3.96 -11.99
C LEU A 224 -18.83 -4.64 -10.66
N PHE A 225 -18.42 -3.86 -9.65
CA PHE A 225 -18.01 -4.42 -8.35
C PHE A 225 -19.17 -4.99 -7.55
N LYS A 226 -20.37 -4.40 -7.64
CA LYS A 226 -21.60 -5.00 -7.12
C LYS A 226 -21.91 -6.33 -7.82
N GLY A 227 -21.72 -6.41 -9.14
CA GLY A 227 -21.84 -7.64 -9.92
C GLY A 227 -20.85 -8.73 -9.50
N TYR A 228 -19.63 -8.35 -9.10
CA TYR A 228 -18.67 -9.24 -8.44
C TYR A 228 -19.03 -9.59 -6.99
N GLY A 229 -20.14 -9.09 -6.43
CA GLY A 229 -20.56 -9.39 -5.07
C GLY A 229 -19.79 -8.63 -3.99
N TYR A 230 -19.16 -7.51 -4.33
CA TYR A 230 -18.57 -6.60 -3.36
C TYR A 230 -19.53 -5.45 -3.03
N LYS A 231 -19.32 -4.84 -1.86
CA LYS A 231 -19.90 -3.54 -1.51
C LYS A 231 -18.82 -2.46 -1.73
N PRO A 232 -18.84 -1.73 -2.85
CA PRO A 232 -17.81 -0.73 -3.13
C PRO A 232 -17.95 0.49 -2.21
N TYR A 233 -16.81 1.06 -1.85
CA TYR A 233 -16.70 2.37 -1.20
C TYR A 233 -15.72 3.20 -2.02
N VAL A 234 -16.10 4.45 -2.32
CA VAL A 234 -15.28 5.36 -3.14
C VAL A 234 -14.67 6.42 -2.24
N LEU A 235 -13.37 6.63 -2.40
CA LEU A 235 -12.61 7.70 -1.76
C LEU A 235 -11.86 8.48 -2.84
N GLU A 236 -12.23 9.75 -3.01
CA GLU A 236 -11.68 10.66 -4.01
C GLU A 236 -11.43 12.04 -3.41
N GLY A 237 -10.35 12.71 -3.83
CA GLY A 237 -10.00 14.05 -3.37
C GLY A 237 -8.50 14.31 -3.46
N ASP A 238 -8.10 15.56 -3.22
CA ASP A 238 -6.74 16.07 -3.38
C ASP A 238 -6.20 16.81 -2.16
N ASP A 239 -7.06 17.31 -1.26
CA ASP A 239 -6.64 17.90 0.01
C ASP A 239 -6.21 16.81 1.02
N PRO A 240 -4.93 16.77 1.46
CA PRO A 240 -4.47 15.72 2.34
C PRO A 240 -5.20 15.65 3.68
N LYS A 241 -5.59 16.79 4.26
CA LYS A 241 -6.23 16.81 5.58
C LYS A 241 -7.63 16.21 5.52
N ASP A 242 -8.41 16.58 4.50
CA ASP A 242 -9.72 15.98 4.25
C ASP A 242 -9.60 14.50 3.92
N MET A 243 -8.66 14.14 3.04
CA MET A 243 -8.42 12.76 2.65
C MET A 243 -8.02 11.87 3.83
N HIS A 244 -7.18 12.35 4.75
CA HIS A 244 -6.86 11.61 5.97
C HIS A 244 -8.09 11.34 6.84
N GLN A 245 -8.96 12.33 7.02
CA GLN A 245 -10.19 12.16 7.80
C GLN A 245 -11.14 11.14 7.15
N ARG A 246 -11.36 11.26 5.84
CA ARG A 246 -12.25 10.39 5.08
C ARG A 246 -11.71 8.96 4.96
N MET A 247 -10.42 8.80 4.73
CA MET A 247 -9.79 7.47 4.72
C MET A 247 -9.91 6.76 6.06
N ALA A 248 -9.72 7.49 7.17
CA ALA A 248 -9.89 6.94 8.50
C ALA A 248 -11.34 6.49 8.74
N GLU A 249 -12.33 7.31 8.35
CA GLU A 249 -13.75 6.98 8.46
C GLU A 249 -14.14 5.74 7.64
N VAL A 250 -13.67 5.68 6.39
CA VAL A 250 -13.94 4.57 5.47
C VAL A 250 -13.30 3.28 5.98
N LEU A 251 -12.04 3.30 6.43
CA LEU A 251 -11.40 2.11 6.97
C LEU A 251 -12.00 1.65 8.30
N ASP A 252 -12.41 2.56 9.18
CA ASP A 252 -13.11 2.21 10.42
C ASP A 252 -14.42 1.48 10.10
N THR A 253 -15.16 1.98 9.10
CA THR A 253 -16.40 1.35 8.61
C THR A 253 -16.11 -0.03 8.00
N LEU A 254 -15.14 -0.14 7.10
CA LEU A 254 -14.78 -1.39 6.43
C LEU A 254 -14.30 -2.46 7.42
N TYR A 255 -13.47 -2.07 8.39
CA TYR A 255 -13.01 -2.97 9.44
C TYR A 255 -14.19 -3.50 10.28
N ALA A 256 -15.09 -2.61 10.70
CA ALA A 256 -16.29 -3.00 11.45
C ALA A 256 -17.22 -3.94 10.66
N GLU A 257 -17.37 -3.71 9.35
CA GLU A 257 -18.17 -4.58 8.47
C GLU A 257 -17.55 -5.98 8.31
N ILE A 258 -16.23 -6.07 8.10
CA ILE A 258 -15.52 -7.37 8.02
C ILE A 258 -15.73 -8.14 9.33
N GLN A 259 -15.52 -7.49 10.46
CA GLN A 259 -15.72 -8.08 11.78
C GLN A 259 -17.18 -8.51 12.01
N ARG A 260 -18.15 -7.73 11.54
CA ARG A 260 -19.57 -8.09 11.61
C ARG A 260 -19.89 -9.32 10.76
N ILE A 261 -19.34 -9.42 9.55
CA ILE A 261 -19.52 -10.58 8.65
C ILE A 261 -18.94 -11.84 9.30
N GLN A 262 -17.71 -11.77 9.80
CA GLN A 262 -17.04 -12.91 10.44
C GLN A 262 -17.79 -13.38 11.70
N ARG A 263 -18.18 -12.46 12.61
CA ARG A 263 -18.98 -12.82 13.79
C ARG A 263 -20.30 -13.46 13.41
N HIS A 264 -21.03 -12.86 12.47
CA HIS A 264 -22.32 -13.38 12.01
C HIS A 264 -22.22 -14.79 11.44
N ALA A 265 -21.12 -15.13 10.78
CA ALA A 265 -20.90 -16.46 10.23
C ALA A 265 -20.53 -17.49 11.32
N ARG A 266 -19.76 -17.08 12.34
CA ARG A 266 -19.18 -17.98 13.36
C ARG A 266 -20.07 -18.19 14.59
N GLU A 267 -20.93 -17.24 14.91
CA GLU A 267 -21.81 -17.26 16.09
C GLU A 267 -23.22 -17.80 15.78
N LYS A 268 -23.47 -18.20 14.53
CA LYS A 268 -24.69 -18.89 14.10
C LYS A 268 -24.52 -20.40 14.18
#